data_AF-A0A8E2IFB2-F1
#
_entry.id   AF-A0A8E2IFB2-F1
#
_cell.length_a   1.000
_cell.length_b   1.000
_cell.length_c   1.000
_cell.angle_alpha   90.00
_cell.angle_beta   90.00
_cell.angle_gamma   90.00
#
_symmetry.space_group_name_H-M   'P 1'
#
loop_
_entity.id
_entity.type
_entity.pdbx_description
1 polymer ?
#
loop_
_entity_poly.entity_id
_entity_poly.type
_entity_poly.pdbx_seq_one_letter_code
_entity_poly.pdbx_strand_id
1 'polypeptide(L)'
;MSTHNKAELSLFSEILLSILLTASLAIYLFKANDTFPWLAFIGVPIGLAVIVACWEQKKNSWALLITGLVLNTLVWSVVFNWTSFF
;
A
#
# COMPACT_ATOMS: atom_id res chain seq x y z
N MET A 1 0.71 -28.77 -6.29
CA MET A 1 1.49 -27.80 -5.49
C MET A 1 1.40 -28.15 -4.02
N SER A 2 2.53 -28.23 -3.33
CA SER A 2 2.59 -28.41 -1.88
C SER A 2 1.91 -27.24 -1.16
N THR A 3 1.45 -27.46 0.06
CA THR A 3 0.88 -26.40 0.92
C THR A 3 1.89 -25.29 1.22
N HIS A 4 3.19 -25.62 1.24
CA HIS A 4 4.27 -24.67 1.44
C HIS A 4 4.39 -23.66 0.29
N ASN A 5 4.44 -24.11 -0.96
CA ASN A 5 4.52 -23.22 -2.13
C ASN A 5 3.30 -22.29 -2.24
N LYS A 6 2.12 -22.73 -1.79
CA LYS A 6 0.91 -21.89 -1.80
C LYS A 6 0.99 -20.75 -0.78
N ALA A 7 1.57 -21.00 0.39
CA ALA A 7 1.72 -19.99 1.42
C ALA A 7 2.71 -18.90 0.98
N GLU A 8 3.88 -19.28 0.45
CA GLU A 8 4.87 -18.31 -0.02
C GLU A 8 4.37 -17.47 -1.19
N LEU A 9 3.64 -18.09 -2.13
CA LEU A 9 3.06 -17.37 -3.26
C LEU A 9 1.99 -16.37 -2.83
N SER A 10 1.22 -16.67 -1.77
CA SER A 10 0.28 -15.71 -1.16
C SER A 10 1.04 -14.48 -0.66
N LEU A 11 2.08 -14.68 0.14
CA LEU A 11 2.86 -13.57 0.71
C LEU A 11 3.50 -12.70 -0.38
N PHE A 12 4.05 -13.32 -1.42
CA PHE A 12 4.61 -12.60 -2.56
C PHE A 12 3.54 -11.78 -3.30
N SER A 13 2.34 -12.36 -3.48
CA SER A 13 1.23 -11.65 -4.13
C SER A 13 0.72 -10.47 -3.31
N GLU A 14 0.73 -10.58 -1.97
CA GLU A 14 0.32 -9.51 -1.06
C GLU A 14 1.26 -8.29 -1.14
N ILE A 15 2.57 -8.55 -1.20
CA ILE A 15 3.59 -7.50 -1.37
C ILE A 15 3.45 -6.83 -2.74
N LEU A 16 3.33 -7.62 -3.81
CA LEU A 16 3.12 -7.11 -5.16
C LEU A 16 1.86 -6.26 -5.27
N LEU A 17 0.75 -6.72 -4.69
CA LEU A 17 -0.52 -6.00 -4.70
C LEU A 17 -0.39 -4.67 -3.97
N SER A 18 0.26 -4.66 -2.80
CA SER A 18 0.54 -3.44 -2.05
C SER A 18 1.33 -2.42 -2.86
N ILE A 19 2.42 -2.84 -3.51
CA ILE A 19 3.28 -1.96 -4.31
C ILE A 19 2.51 -1.42 -5.51
N LEU A 20 1.79 -2.29 -6.22
CA LEU A 20 1.02 -1.91 -7.41
C LEU A 20 -0.08 -0.89 -7.07
N LEU A 21 -0.79 -1.11 -5.97
CA LEU A 21 -1.89 -0.24 -5.55
C LEU A 21 -1.39 1.15 -5.13
N THR A 22 -0.33 1.20 -4.32
CA THR A 22 0.25 2.48 -3.90
C THR A 22 0.94 3.22 -5.05
N ALA A 23 1.63 2.53 -5.95
CA ALA A 23 2.26 3.16 -7.12
C ALA A 23 1.22 3.72 -8.10
N SER A 24 0.17 2.97 -8.41
CA SER A 24 -0.91 3.44 -9.30
C SER A 24 -1.65 4.63 -8.72
N LEU A 25 -1.97 4.62 -7.43
CA LEU A 25 -2.57 5.76 -6.73
C LEU A 25 -1.65 6.98 -6.73
N ALA A 26 -0.35 6.79 -6.47
CA ALA A 26 0.61 7.88 -6.44
C ALA A 26 0.76 8.55 -7.81
N ILE A 27 0.90 7.75 -8.88
CA ILE A 27 0.99 8.25 -10.26
C ILE A 27 -0.31 8.97 -10.66
N TYR A 28 -1.47 8.43 -10.29
CA TYR A 28 -2.75 9.08 -10.54
C TYR A 28 -2.84 10.45 -9.86
N LEU A 29 -2.52 10.53 -8.56
CA LEU A 29 -2.57 11.78 -7.81
C LEU A 29 -1.57 12.82 -8.32
N PHE A 30 -0.38 12.38 -8.73
CA PHE A 30 0.64 13.23 -9.34
C PHE A 30 0.21 13.80 -10.69
N LYS A 31 -0.54 13.04 -11.50
CA LYS A 31 -1.04 13.52 -12.80
C LYS A 31 -2.34 14.32 -12.72
N ALA A 32 -3.17 14.05 -11.72
CA ALA A 32 -4.50 14.64 -11.61
C ALA A 32 -4.52 15.99 -10.89
N ASN A 33 -3.46 16.34 -10.15
CA ASN A 33 -3.41 17.56 -9.34
C ASN A 33 -2.12 18.33 -9.59
N ASP A 34 -2.20 19.66 -9.67
CA ASP A 34 -1.02 20.53 -9.80
C ASP A 34 -0.12 20.48 -8.55
N THR A 35 -0.72 20.26 -7.37
CA THR A 35 -0.01 20.07 -6.11
C THR A 35 -0.34 18.69 -5.56
N PHE A 36 0.68 17.93 -5.14
CA PHE A 36 0.51 16.55 -4.69
C PHE A 36 -0.36 16.48 -3.42
N PRO A 37 -1.54 15.83 -3.45
CA PRO A 37 -2.44 15.76 -2.30
C PRO A 37 -2.01 14.65 -1.33
N TRP A 38 -0.94 14.94 -0.58
CA TRP A 38 -0.30 13.99 0.34
C TRP A 38 -1.24 13.40 1.39
N LEU A 39 -2.17 14.19 1.93
CA LEU A 39 -3.13 13.73 2.94
C LEU A 39 -4.11 12.68 2.36
N ALA A 40 -4.59 12.90 1.14
CA ALA A 40 -5.46 11.95 0.44
C ALA A 40 -4.67 10.67 0.08
N PHE A 41 -3.42 10.82 -0.35
CA PHE A 41 -2.53 9.70 -0.65
C PHE A 41 -2.25 8.82 0.58
N ILE A 42 -2.17 9.38 1.78
CA ILE A 42 -1.99 8.62 3.02
C ILE A 42 -3.31 8.01 3.50
N GLY A 43 -4.42 8.76 3.38
CA GLY A 43 -5.73 8.33 3.86
C GLY A 43 -6.26 7.08 3.16
N VAL A 44 -6.07 6.95 1.84
CA VAL A 44 -6.53 5.79 1.05
C VAL A 44 -5.89 4.46 1.49
N PRO A 45 -4.55 4.31 1.54
CA PRO A 45 -3.88 3.08 1.98
C PRO A 45 -4.10 2.77 3.46
N ILE A 46 -4.22 3.78 4.34
CA ILE A 46 -4.62 3.57 5.75
C ILE A 46 -6.06 3.06 5.82
N GLY A 47 -6.99 3.69 5.11
CA GLY A 47 -8.39 3.25 5.06
C GLY A 47 -8.51 1.82 4.53
N LEU A 48 -7.76 1.49 3.48
CA LEU A 48 -7.70 0.14 2.93
C LEU A 48 -7.11 -0.86 3.94
N ALA A 49 -6.04 -0.48 4.65
CA ALA A 49 -5.46 -1.31 5.69
C ALA A 49 -6.44 -1.61 6.82
N VAL A 50 -7.24 -0.63 7.25
CA VAL A 50 -8.29 -0.82 8.27
C VAL A 50 -9.40 -1.74 7.75
N ILE A 51 -9.83 -1.58 6.49
CA ILE A 51 -10.84 -2.46 5.87
C ILE A 51 -10.33 -3.90 5.84
N VAL A 52 -9.09 -4.12 5.40
CA VAL A 52 -8.46 -5.45 5.34
C VAL A 52 -8.32 -6.04 6.75
N ALA A 53 -7.87 -5.25 7.73
CA ALA A 53 -7.76 -5.69 9.12
C ALA A 53 -9.12 -6.04 9.74
N CYS A 54 -10.19 -5.30 9.39
CA CYS A 54 -11.55 -5.60 9.85
C CYS A 54 -12.13 -6.85 9.17
N TRP A 55 -11.73 -7.12 7.93
CA TRP A 55 -12.08 -8.36 7.21
C TRP A 55 -11.41 -9.60 7.84
N GLU A 56 -10.30 -9.40 8.56
CA GLU A 56 -9.43 -10.45 9.09
C GLU A 56 -10.04 -11.18 10.30
N GLN A 57 -11.13 -11.91 10.10
CA GLN A 57 -11.88 -12.58 11.17
C GLN A 57 -11.42 -14.01 11.49
N LYS A 58 -10.50 -14.63 10.75
CA LYS A 58 -9.82 -15.90 11.10
C LYS A 58 -9.03 -16.41 9.88
N LYS A 59 -7.74 -16.72 10.07
CA LYS A 59 -6.96 -17.78 9.37
C LYS A 59 -5.95 -17.41 8.27
N ASN A 60 -5.93 -16.20 7.70
CA ASN A 60 -4.86 -15.79 6.77
C ASN A 60 -4.29 -14.43 7.21
N SER A 61 -2.99 -14.35 7.49
CA SER A 61 -2.34 -13.13 7.97
C SER A 61 -2.04 -12.18 6.80
N TRP A 62 -2.94 -11.25 6.52
CA TRP A 62 -2.78 -10.15 5.56
C TRP A 62 -1.90 -9.01 6.10
N ALA A 63 -1.21 -9.24 7.22
CA ALA A 63 -0.32 -8.30 7.88
C ALA A 63 0.81 -7.79 6.96
N LEU A 64 1.28 -8.62 6.02
CA LEU A 64 2.30 -8.22 5.04
C LEU A 64 1.77 -7.22 4.02
N LEU A 65 0.51 -7.36 3.58
CA LEU A 65 -0.14 -6.37 2.74
C LEU A 65 -0.31 -5.04 3.48
N ILE A 66 -0.79 -5.08 4.73
CA ILE A 66 -0.97 -3.87 5.55
C ILE A 66 0.36 -3.14 5.76
N THR A 67 1.39 -3.88 6.15
CA THR A 67 2.73 -3.32 6.39
C THR A 67 3.33 -2.78 5.10
N GLY A 68 3.14 -3.49 3.99
CA GLY A 68 3.54 -3.05 2.66
C GLY A 68 2.88 -1.74 2.26
N LEU A 69 1.57 -1.60 2.49
CA LEU A 69 0.83 -0.39 2.13
C LEU A 69 1.37 0.81 2.90
N VAL A 70 1.53 0.68 4.21
CA VAL A 70 2.05 1.76 5.07
C VAL A 70 3.47 2.15 4.68
N LEU A 71 4.38 1.18 4.51
CA LEU A 71 5.76 1.46 4.13
C LEU A 71 5.86 2.12 2.75
N ASN A 72 5.15 1.59 1.75
CA ASN A 72 5.23 2.14 0.41
C ASN A 72 4.63 3.55 0.35
N THR A 73 3.55 3.81 1.10
CA THR A 73 2.99 5.15 1.26
C THR A 73 3.98 6.12 1.89
N LEU A 74 4.73 5.71 2.91
CA LEU A 74 5.77 6.57 3.51
C LEU A 74 6.86 6.91 2.49
N VAL A 75 7.36 5.91 1.76
CA VAL A 75 8.40 6.11 0.73
C VAL A 75 7.92 7.09 -0.34
N TRP A 76 6.73 6.86 -0.92
CA TRP A 76 6.18 7.72 -1.96
C TRP A 76 5.84 9.12 -1.45
N SER A 77 5.32 9.25 -0.22
CA SER A 77 5.07 10.56 0.39
C SER A 77 6.34 11.38 0.53
N VAL A 78 7.46 10.78 0.95
CA VAL A 78 8.75 11.46 1.06
C VAL A 78 9.27 11.86 -0.33
N VAL A 79 9.18 10.97 -1.31
CA VAL A 79 9.65 11.23 -2.69
C VAL A 79 8.88 12.39 -3.32
N PHE A 80 7.55 12.40 -3.22
CA PHE A 80 6.71 13.43 -3.87
C PHE A 80 6.63 14.75 -3.11
N ASN A 81 6.88 14.77 -1.80
CA ASN A 81 6.97 16.02 -1.02
C ASN A 81 8.41 16.51 -0.83
N TRP A 82 9.41 15.89 -1.46
CA TRP A 82 10.82 16.25 -1.30
C TRP A 82 11.08 17.74 -1.60
N THR A 83 10.42 18.29 -2.61
CA THR A 83 10.49 19.71 -3.02
C THR A 83 9.77 20.66 -2.05
N SER A 84 8.98 20.15 -1.11
CA SER A 84 8.36 20.95 -0.04
C SER A 84 9.16 20.91 1.26
N PHE A 85 10.11 19.98 1.40
CA PHE A 85 10.99 19.88 2.56
C PHE A 85 12.25 20.78 2.44
N PHE A 86 12.61 21.21 1.22
CA PHE A 86 13.77 22.07 0.90
C PHE A 86 13.34 23.24 0.02
#